data_AF-A0A1I4CLY5-F1
#
_entry.id   AF-A0A1I4CLY5-F1
#
_cell.length_a   1.000
_cell.length_b   1.000
_cell.length_c   1.000
_cell.angle_alpha   90.00
_cell.angle_beta   90.00
_cell.angle_gamma   90.00
#
_symmetry.space_group_name_H-M   'P 1'
#
loop_
_entity.id
_entity.type
_entity.pdbx_description
1 polymer ?
#
loop_
_entity_poly.entity_id
_entity_poly.type
_entity_poly.pdbx_seq_one_letter_code
_entity_poly.pdbx_strand_id
1 'polypeptide(L)'
;MKVFLFSTAIVFSTPSFAFDAQPVILQFYDASYACEAGENHDGEKISEDLVKKACADKANLTSRLAENGYCFKEHEWLPCT
;
A
#
# COMPACT_ATOMS: atom_id res chain seq x y z
N MET A 1 42.09 -28.15 -33.56
CA MET A 1 41.39 -26.89 -33.21
C MET A 1 40.28 -27.23 -32.24
N LYS A 2 40.39 -26.84 -30.96
CA LYS A 2 39.42 -27.16 -29.90
C LYS A 2 38.66 -25.87 -29.57
N VAL A 3 37.41 -25.77 -29.99
CA VAL A 3 36.55 -24.60 -29.73
C VAL A 3 35.91 -24.80 -28.37
N PHE A 4 36.31 -24.01 -27.38
CA PHE A 4 35.65 -23.94 -26.08
C PHE A 4 34.49 -22.95 -26.18
N LEU A 5 33.27 -23.47 -26.16
CA LEU A 5 32.05 -22.67 -26.00
C LEU A 5 31.91 -22.31 -24.52
N PHE A 6 32.20 -21.04 -24.18
CA PHE A 6 31.84 -20.47 -22.89
C PHE A 6 30.35 -20.10 -22.91
N SER A 7 29.52 -20.94 -22.30
CA SER A 7 28.12 -20.62 -22.04
C SER A 7 28.05 -19.60 -20.90
N THR A 8 27.95 -18.32 -21.24
CA THR A 8 27.63 -17.26 -20.28
C THR A 8 26.17 -17.40 -19.87
N ALA A 9 25.94 -17.94 -18.67
CA ALA A 9 24.61 -17.95 -18.07
C ALA A 9 24.25 -16.51 -17.65
N ILE A 10 23.31 -15.89 -18.35
CA ILE A 10 22.71 -14.62 -17.96
C ILE A 10 21.71 -14.94 -16.84
N VAL A 11 22.07 -14.61 -15.60
CA VAL A 11 21.15 -14.67 -14.47
C VAL A 11 20.24 -13.44 -14.54
N PHE A 12 19.01 -13.63 -15.02
CA PHE A 12 17.98 -12.61 -14.92
C PHE A 12 17.54 -12.51 -13.46
N SER A 13 18.12 -11.58 -12.70
CA SER A 13 17.58 -11.18 -11.41
C SER A 13 16.29 -10.41 -11.66
N THR A 14 15.14 -11.06 -11.50
CA THR A 14 13.86 -10.34 -11.43
C THR A 14 13.90 -9.42 -10.21
N PRO A 15 13.54 -8.13 -10.32
CA PRO A 15 13.37 -7.31 -9.14
C PRO A 15 12.25 -7.93 -8.30
N SER A 16 12.59 -8.40 -7.10
CA SER A 16 11.58 -8.66 -6.08
C SER A 16 10.97 -7.32 -5.74
N PHE A 17 9.75 -7.04 -6.23
CA PHE A 17 9.00 -5.87 -5.81
C PHE A 17 8.66 -6.06 -4.33
N ALA A 18 9.55 -5.59 -3.45
CA ALA A 18 9.24 -5.49 -2.04
C ALA A 18 8.03 -4.55 -1.90
N PHE A 19 7.04 -4.96 -1.12
CA PHE A 19 5.90 -4.13 -0.82
C PHE A 19 6.36 -2.85 -0.10
N ASP A 20 6.12 -1.70 -0.72
CA ASP A 20 6.37 -0.40 -0.10
C ASP A 20 5.13 0.05 0.68
N ALA A 21 5.18 -0.11 2.02
CA ALA A 21 4.04 0.15 2.88
C ALA A 21 3.77 1.64 3.11
N GLN A 22 4.81 2.48 3.08
CA GLN A 22 4.68 3.90 3.43
C GLN A 22 3.63 4.65 2.59
N PRO A 23 3.62 4.56 1.25
CA PRO A 23 2.58 5.22 0.46
C PRO A 23 1.18 4.65 0.72
N VAL A 24 1.07 3.36 1.04
CA VAL A 24 -0.22 2.72 1.35
C VAL A 24 -0.76 3.20 2.70
N ILE A 25 0.12 3.36 3.69
CA ILE A 25 -0.20 3.91 5.02
C ILE A 25 -0.67 5.37 4.90
N LEU A 26 0.02 6.19 4.10
CA LEU A 26 -0.41 7.57 3.86
C LEU A 26 -1.78 7.66 3.19
N GLN A 27 -2.03 6.83 2.18
CA GLN A 27 -3.35 6.73 1.54
C GLN A 27 -4.42 6.25 2.53
N PHE A 28 -4.07 5.33 3.44
CA PHE A 28 -4.99 4.87 4.46
C PHE A 28 -5.42 6.01 5.37
N TYR A 29 -4.50 6.86 5.85
CA TYR A 29 -4.86 7.98 6.71
C TYR A 29 -5.70 9.04 5.99
N ASP A 30 -5.39 9.33 4.73
CA ASP A 30 -6.17 10.22 3.88
C ASP A 30 -7.62 9.71 3.71
N ALA A 31 -7.77 8.44 3.31
CA ALA A 31 -9.07 7.79 3.17
C ALA A 31 -9.82 7.67 4.51
N SER A 32 -9.10 7.44 5.61
CA SER A 32 -9.68 7.35 6.95
C SER A 32 -10.28 8.67 7.39
N TYR A 33 -9.54 9.76 7.19
CA TYR A 33 -10.03 11.10 7.50
C TYR A 33 -11.29 11.44 6.70
N ALA A 34 -11.25 11.28 5.37
CA ALA A 34 -12.40 11.57 4.52
C ALA A 34 -13.63 10.68 4.83
N CYS A 35 -13.41 9.41 5.19
CA CYS A 35 -14.46 8.48 5.59
C CYS A 35 -15.13 8.87 6.91
N GLU A 36 -14.35 9.31 7.90
CA GLU A 36 -14.83 9.53 9.27
C GLU A 36 -15.32 10.96 9.51
N ALA A 37 -14.60 11.95 8.99
CA ALA A 37 -14.95 13.35 9.11
C ALA A 37 -15.99 13.80 8.08
N GLY A 38 -16.02 13.14 6.90
CA GLY A 38 -16.87 13.60 5.78
C GLY A 38 -16.40 14.92 5.18
N GLU A 39 -15.11 15.23 5.33
CA GLU A 39 -14.47 16.48 4.92
C GLU A 39 -13.13 16.20 4.21
N ASN A 40 -12.65 17.14 3.40
CA ASN A 40 -11.28 17.15 2.86
C ASN A 40 -10.30 17.82 3.85
N HIS A 41 -9.00 17.79 3.55
CA HIS A 41 -7.97 18.39 4.44
C HIS A 41 -8.08 19.91 4.60
N ASP A 42 -8.87 20.58 3.77
CA ASP A 42 -9.17 22.00 3.87
C ASP A 42 -10.36 22.28 4.81
N GLY A 43 -10.99 21.23 5.36
CA GLY A 43 -12.18 21.32 6.22
C GLY A 43 -13.49 21.50 5.45
N GLU A 44 -13.49 21.29 4.14
CA GLU A 44 -14.68 21.38 3.31
C GLU A 44 -15.42 20.05 3.29
N LYS A 45 -16.73 20.08 3.49
CA LYS A 45 -17.59 18.89 3.39
C LYS A 45 -17.55 18.33 1.98
N ILE A 46 -17.33 17.02 1.90
CA ILE A 46 -17.37 16.28 0.63
C ILE A 46 -18.73 15.59 0.46
N SER A 47 -19.08 15.26 -0.79
CA SER A 47 -20.36 14.58 -1.09
C SER A 47 -20.43 13.20 -0.46
N GLU A 48 -21.64 12.71 -0.17
CA GLU A 48 -21.87 11.37 0.41
C GLU A 48 -21.24 10.24 -0.43
N ASP A 49 -21.25 10.36 -1.77
CA ASP A 49 -20.63 9.38 -2.65
C ASP A 49 -19.10 9.33 -2.50
N LEU A 50 -18.48 10.48 -2.26
CA LEU A 50 -17.04 10.56 -1.97
C LEU A 50 -16.71 10.00 -0.59
N VAL A 51 -17.57 10.23 0.41
CA VAL A 51 -17.42 9.61 1.74
C VAL A 51 -17.49 8.08 1.63
N LYS A 52 -18.50 7.55 0.92
CA LYS A 52 -18.65 6.11 0.69
C LYS A 52 -17.44 5.51 -0.01
N LYS A 53 -16.93 6.21 -1.02
CA LYS A 53 -15.72 5.79 -1.73
C LYS A 53 -14.51 5.78 -0.80
N ALA A 54 -14.29 6.84 -0.02
CA ALA A 54 -13.20 6.90 0.95
C ALA A 54 -13.26 5.77 1.98
N CYS A 55 -14.46 5.42 2.46
CA CYS A 55 -14.63 4.28 3.36
C CYS A 55 -14.32 2.93 2.70
N ALA A 56 -14.69 2.75 1.42
CA ALA A 56 -14.34 1.56 0.65
C ALA A 56 -12.82 1.47 0.41
N ASP A 57 -12.19 2.59 0.05
CA ASP A 57 -10.75 2.69 -0.15
C ASP A 57 -9.99 2.40 1.17
N LYS A 58 -10.46 2.94 2.30
CA LYS A 58 -9.94 2.62 3.64
C LYS A 58 -9.93 1.12 3.90
N ALA A 59 -11.06 0.44 3.67
CA ALA A 59 -11.19 -1.01 3.90
C ALA A 59 -10.27 -1.84 2.98
N ASN A 60 -10.12 -1.42 1.71
CA ASN A 60 -9.20 -2.04 0.78
C ASN A 60 -7.74 -1.87 1.25
N LEU A 61 -7.34 -0.66 1.62
CA LEU A 61 -5.99 -0.35 2.08
C LEU A 61 -5.64 -1.09 3.38
N THR A 62 -6.60 -1.21 4.31
CA THR A 62 -6.47 -2.08 5.51
C THR A 62 -6.16 -3.52 5.12
N SER A 63 -6.92 -4.08 4.17
CA SER A 63 -6.72 -5.46 3.71
C SER A 63 -5.36 -5.64 3.05
N ARG A 64 -4.96 -4.70 2.19
CA ARG A 64 -3.66 -4.69 1.52
C ARG A 64 -2.49 -4.64 2.51
N LEU A 65 -2.59 -3.82 3.56
CA LEU A 65 -1.56 -3.75 4.61
C LEU A 65 -1.49 -5.06 5.39
N ALA A 66 -2.63 -5.63 5.79
CA ALA A 66 -2.69 -6.90 6.51
C ALA A 66 -2.12 -8.08 5.70
N GLU A 67 -2.45 -8.17 4.41
CA GLU A 67 -1.91 -9.19 3.49
C GLU A 67 -0.39 -9.11 3.33
N ASN A 68 0.18 -7.92 3.54
CA ASN A 68 1.62 -7.69 3.49
C ASN A 68 2.28 -7.70 4.87
N GLY A 69 1.60 -8.22 5.89
CA GLY A 69 2.16 -8.46 7.22
C GLY A 69 2.26 -7.21 8.09
N TYR A 70 1.42 -6.20 7.87
CA TYR A 70 1.28 -5.03 8.73
C TYR A 70 0.05 -5.15 9.63
N CYS A 71 0.17 -4.65 10.85
CA CYS A 71 -0.82 -4.69 11.92
C CYS A 71 -1.09 -3.25 12.39
N PHE A 72 -2.36 -2.93 12.65
CA PHE A 72 -2.73 -1.65 13.24
C PHE A 72 -2.65 -1.75 14.78
N LYS A 73 -1.71 -1.02 15.38
CA LYS A 73 -1.46 -0.97 16.83
C LYS A 73 -1.25 0.47 17.25
N GLU A 74 -1.86 0.89 18.36
CA GLU A 74 -1.64 2.22 18.94
C GLU A 74 -1.86 3.40 17.95
N HIS A 75 -2.82 3.25 17.02
CA HIS A 75 -3.13 4.20 15.93
C HIS A 75 -2.10 4.25 14.78
N GLU A 76 -1.17 3.31 14.74
CA GLU A 76 -0.12 3.21 13.72
C GLU A 76 -0.10 1.84 13.03
N TRP A 77 0.28 1.85 11.75
CA TRP A 77 0.54 0.62 10.99
C TRP A 77 1.99 0.21 11.15
N LEU A 78 2.21 -0.93 11.79
CA LEU A 78 3.54 -1.48 12.08
C LEU A 78 3.65 -2.89 11.53
N PRO A 79 4.84 -3.39 11.19
CA PRO A 79 5.03 -4.81 10.89
C PRO A 79 4.46 -5.68 12.01
N CYS A 80 3.75 -6.74 11.65
CA CYS A 80 3.27 -7.77 12.57
C CYS A 80 4.47 -8.59 13.05
N THR A 81 5.25 -8.06 14.00
CA THR A 81 6.27 -8.81 14.75
C THR A 81 5.65 -9.75 15.76
#